data_AF-A0AAW7YY46-F1
#
_entry.id   AF-A0AAW7YY46-F1
#
_cell.length_a   1.000
_cell.length_b   1.000
_cell.length_c   1.000
_cell.angle_alpha   90.00
_cell.angle_beta   90.00
_cell.angle_gamma   90.00
#
_symmetry.space_group_name_H-M   'P 1'
#
loop_
_entity.id
_entity.type
_entity.pdbx_description
1 polymer ?
#
loop_
_entity_poly.entity_id
_entity_poly.type
_entity_poly.pdbx_seq_one_letter_code
_entity_poly.pdbx_strand_id
1 'polypeptide(L)'
;VFCSFPSGANELDSLIANKQLEVRSWVALGDSDEPSDKVLNVAVKQQAVLYIEVATTRWFTGGTRIGNIDVPNLIAKQRNLLATNYTERRNGETWSRQRWELTLYPQASGEYT
;
A
#
# COMPACT_ATOMS: atom_id res chain seq x y z
N VAL A 1 -30.19 12.20 22.25
CA VAL A 1 -30.08 12.08 20.77
C VAL A 1 -29.05 10.99 20.50
N PHE A 2 -29.51 9.78 20.20
CA PHE A 2 -28.63 8.68 19.81
C PHE A 2 -28.40 8.80 18.30
N CYS A 3 -27.21 9.20 17.89
CA CYS A 3 -26.80 9.09 16.50
C CYS A 3 -26.43 7.62 16.22
N SER A 4 -27.34 6.91 15.55
CA SER A 4 -27.03 5.65 14.90
C SER A 4 -26.12 5.94 13.71
N PHE A 5 -24.84 5.60 13.83
CA PHE A 5 -23.98 5.46 12.65
C PHE A 5 -24.44 4.21 11.89
N PRO A 6 -24.72 4.29 10.57
CA PRO A 6 -25.02 3.08 9.81
C PRO A 6 -23.81 2.15 9.87
N SER A 7 -24.02 1.06 10.61
CA SER A 7 -23.19 -0.12 10.68
C SER A 7 -23.00 -0.70 9.26
N GLY A 8 -21.74 -0.97 8.92
CA GLY A 8 -21.38 -2.02 7.96
C GLY A 8 -21.67 -1.74 6.49
N ALA A 9 -20.69 -1.21 5.75
CA ALA A 9 -20.55 -1.63 4.35
C ALA A 9 -20.07 -3.09 4.38
N ASN A 10 -21.02 -4.03 4.31
CA ASN A 10 -20.80 -5.39 4.79
C ASN A 10 -19.96 -6.33 3.92
N GLU A 11 -19.54 -5.99 2.70
CA GLU A 11 -18.65 -6.88 1.94
C GLU A 11 -17.60 -6.09 1.16
N LEU A 12 -16.34 -6.36 1.44
CA LEU A 12 -15.17 -5.92 0.67
C LEU A 12 -15.39 -6.11 -0.84
N ASP A 13 -16.07 -7.20 -1.21
CA ASP A 13 -16.41 -7.56 -2.59
C ASP A 13 -17.28 -6.51 -3.27
N SER A 14 -18.21 -5.88 -2.54
CA SER A 14 -19.04 -4.80 -3.08
C SER A 14 -18.24 -3.53 -3.35
N LEU A 15 -17.21 -3.25 -2.55
CA LEU A 15 -16.33 -2.08 -2.77
C LEU A 15 -15.40 -2.31 -3.97
N ILE A 16 -14.90 -3.54 -4.13
CA ILE A 16 -14.10 -3.95 -5.28
C ILE A 16 -14.96 -3.91 -6.56
N ALA A 17 -16.16 -4.50 -6.52
CA ALA A 17 -17.08 -4.54 -7.66
C ALA A 17 -17.49 -3.14 -8.14
N ASN A 18 -17.71 -2.21 -7.22
CA ASN A 18 -18.08 -0.83 -7.53
C ASN A 18 -16.89 0.08 -7.84
N LYS A 19 -15.65 -0.45 -7.90
CA LYS A 19 -14.41 0.32 -8.09
C LYS A 19 -14.28 1.47 -7.07
N GLN A 20 -14.75 1.27 -5.85
CA GLN A 20 -14.67 2.25 -4.74
C GLN A 20 -13.52 1.94 -3.78
N LEU A 21 -12.75 0.91 -4.07
CA LEU A 21 -11.54 0.51 -3.39
C LEU A 21 -10.47 0.18 -4.44
N GLU A 22 -9.28 0.71 -4.24
CA GLU A 22 -8.12 0.46 -5.07
C GLU A 22 -6.93 0.15 -4.17
N VAL A 23 -6.20 -0.91 -4.49
CA VAL A 23 -4.93 -1.25 -3.86
C VAL A 23 -3.86 -1.26 -4.94
N ARG A 24 -2.79 -0.50 -4.72
CA ARG A 24 -1.61 -0.48 -5.60
C ARG A 24 -0.39 -0.86 -4.79
N SER A 25 0.54 -1.55 -5.42
CA SER A 25 1.85 -1.83 -4.83
C SER A 25 2.92 -1.82 -5.89
N TRP A 26 4.06 -1.22 -5.57
CA TRP A 26 5.23 -1.24 -6.43
C TRP A 26 6.49 -1.16 -5.58
N VAL A 27 7.60 -1.60 -6.17
CA VAL A 27 8.92 -1.44 -5.58
C VAL A 27 9.59 -0.26 -6.27
N ALA A 28 10.37 0.51 -5.53
CA ALA A 28 11.21 1.56 -6.10
C ALA A 28 12.61 1.55 -5.51
N LEU A 29 13.54 2.18 -6.23
CA LEU A 29 14.97 2.24 -5.89
C LEU A 29 15.44 3.70 -5.84
N GLY A 30 16.35 3.99 -4.91
CA GLY A 30 16.88 5.36 -4.75
C GLY A 30 15.79 6.35 -4.35
N ASP A 31 15.82 7.54 -4.95
CA ASP A 31 14.89 8.65 -4.67
C ASP A 31 13.61 8.62 -5.52
N SER A 32 13.37 7.52 -6.24
CA SER A 32 12.14 7.34 -7.00
C SER A 32 11.04 6.78 -6.10
N ASP A 33 9.93 7.51 -5.98
CA ASP A 33 8.75 7.06 -5.23
C ASP A 33 7.59 6.66 -6.14
N GLU A 34 7.74 6.88 -7.45
CA GLU A 34 6.69 6.63 -8.43
C GLU A 34 6.72 5.18 -8.96
N PRO A 35 5.55 4.60 -9.27
CA PRO A 35 5.48 3.29 -9.88
C PRO A 35 6.18 3.27 -11.24
N SER A 36 6.98 2.24 -11.48
CA SER A 36 7.66 1.99 -12.75
C SER A 36 7.31 0.61 -13.28
N ASP A 37 6.91 0.53 -14.55
CA ASP A 37 6.63 -0.75 -15.22
C ASP A 37 7.90 -1.51 -15.65
N LYS A 38 9.08 -0.95 -15.35
CA LYS A 38 10.36 -1.58 -15.68
C LYS A 38 10.70 -2.66 -14.66
N VAL A 39 11.22 -3.79 -15.13
CA VAL A 39 11.86 -4.78 -14.26
C VAL A 39 13.02 -4.11 -13.54
N LEU A 40 12.95 -4.09 -12.21
CA LEU A 40 13.97 -3.47 -11.37
C LEU A 40 15.08 -4.47 -11.09
N ASN A 41 16.29 -4.14 -11.54
CA ASN A 41 17.48 -4.87 -11.18
C ASN A 41 18.00 -4.34 -9.85
N VAL A 42 17.68 -5.05 -8.76
CA VAL A 42 18.12 -4.70 -7.40
C VAL A 42 19.36 -5.52 -7.05
N ALA A 43 20.46 -4.86 -6.69
CA ALA A 43 21.64 -5.58 -6.22
C ALA A 43 21.40 -6.18 -4.83
N VAL A 44 22.11 -7.27 -4.53
CA VAL A 44 22.07 -7.89 -3.19
C VAL A 44 22.49 -6.86 -2.14
N LYS A 45 21.73 -6.79 -1.04
CA LYS A 45 21.85 -5.81 0.06
C LYS A 45 21.60 -4.35 -0.34
N GLN A 46 21.23 -4.06 -1.59
CA GLN A 46 20.77 -2.73 -1.96
C GLN A 46 19.42 -2.46 -1.31
N GLN A 47 19.25 -1.23 -0.84
CA GLN A 47 17.98 -0.77 -0.31
C GLN A 47 16.97 -0.61 -1.45
N ALA A 48 15.81 -1.23 -1.29
CA ALA A 48 14.62 -0.97 -2.08
C ALA A 48 13.48 -0.56 -1.13
N VAL A 49 12.46 0.12 -1.66
CA VAL A 49 11.26 0.47 -0.89
C VAL A 49 10.05 -0.13 -1.58
N LEU A 50 9.27 -0.91 -0.83
CA LEU A 50 7.96 -1.36 -1.25
C LEU A 50 6.92 -0.34 -0.80
N TYR A 51 6.25 0.26 -1.78
CA TYR A 51 5.11 1.12 -1.57
C TYR A 51 3.84 0.28 -1.66
N ILE A 52 2.95 0.46 -0.69
CA ILE A 52 1.59 -0.11 -0.72
C ILE A 52 0.61 1.03 -0.49
N GLU A 53 -0.26 1.27 -1.47
CA GLU A 53 -1.29 2.27 -1.39
C GLU A 53 -2.67 1.64 -1.35
N VAL A 54 -3.48 2.09 -0.40
CA VAL A 54 -4.90 1.78 -0.32
C VAL A 54 -5.67 3.07 -0.53
N ALA A 55 -6.62 3.07 -1.47
CA ALA A 55 -7.42 4.23 -1.82
C ALA A 55 -8.91 3.86 -1.83
N THR A 56 -9.75 4.72 -1.28
CA THR A 56 -11.19 4.53 -1.32
C THR A 56 -11.93 5.87 -1.34
N THR A 57 -13.14 5.89 -1.87
CA THR A 57 -14.02 7.08 -1.92
C THR A 57 -14.64 7.43 -0.57
N ARG A 58 -14.40 6.61 0.46
CA ARG A 58 -14.93 6.77 1.82
C ARG A 58 -13.83 7.13 2.80
N TRP A 59 -14.22 7.59 3.99
CA TRP A 59 -13.27 7.82 5.07
C TRP A 59 -12.78 6.49 5.65
N PHE A 60 -11.47 6.40 5.89
CA PHE A 60 -10.94 5.34 6.73
C PHE A 60 -11.42 5.54 8.18
N THR A 61 -12.08 4.53 8.75
CA THR A 61 -12.53 4.55 10.16
C THR A 61 -11.42 4.16 11.14
N GLY A 62 -10.21 3.87 10.63
CA GLY A 62 -9.03 3.52 11.41
C GLY A 62 -7.79 3.41 10.51
N GLY A 63 -6.62 3.25 11.13
CA GLY A 63 -5.40 2.93 10.39
C GLY A 63 -5.49 1.54 9.77
N THR A 64 -5.05 1.39 8.52
CA THR A 64 -4.81 0.08 7.93
C THR A 64 -3.74 -0.67 8.73
N ARG A 65 -3.68 -1.99 8.58
CA ARG A 65 -2.63 -2.82 9.18
C ARG A 65 -2.06 -3.70 8.09
N ILE A 66 -0.73 -3.76 8.01
CA ILE A 66 -0.02 -4.68 7.13
C ILE A 66 0.57 -5.79 8.00
N GLY A 67 0.33 -7.04 7.60
CA GLY A 67 0.91 -8.20 8.26
C GLY A 67 2.44 -8.25 8.11
N ASN A 68 3.09 -9.20 8.78
CA ASN A 68 4.52 -9.42 8.55
C ASN A 68 4.74 -9.85 7.10
N ILE A 69 5.75 -9.25 6.46
CA ILE A 69 6.21 -9.68 5.14
C ILE A 69 7.34 -10.68 5.35
N ASP A 70 7.06 -11.94 5.04
CA ASP A 70 8.04 -13.02 5.08
C ASP A 70 8.23 -13.56 3.66
N VAL A 71 9.37 -13.21 3.06
CA VAL A 71 9.77 -13.65 1.74
C VAL A 71 11.19 -14.23 1.87
N PRO A 72 11.44 -15.46 1.38
CA PRO A 72 12.77 -16.05 1.44
C PRO A 72 13.83 -15.13 0.85
N ASN A 73 14.99 -15.03 1.50
CA ASN A 73 16.10 -14.17 1.08
C ASN A 73 15.75 -12.68 1.00
N LEU A 74 14.76 -12.20 1.77
CA LEU A 74 14.41 -10.79 1.86
C LEU A 74 14.36 -10.35 3.33
N ILE A 75 15.00 -9.24 3.65
CA ILE A 75 14.80 -8.58 4.95
C ILE A 75 13.86 -7.40 4.72
N ALA A 76 12.64 -7.48 5.27
CA ALA A 76 11.69 -6.39 5.32
C ALA A 76 11.77 -5.66 6.67
N LYS A 77 12.13 -4.38 6.67
CA LYS A 77 12.15 -3.54 7.89
C LYS A 77 10.80 -2.84 8.06
N GLN A 78 9.96 -3.38 8.93
CA GLN A 78 8.69 -2.77 9.35
C GLN A 78 8.87 -1.90 10.61
N ARG A 79 9.84 -0.98 10.60
CA ARG A 79 10.11 -0.12 11.77
C ARG A 79 9.07 0.98 11.96
N ASN A 80 8.49 1.45 10.86
CA ASN A 80 7.36 2.38 10.87
C ASN A 80 6.09 1.63 10.49
N LEU A 81 5.18 1.46 11.45
CA LEU A 81 3.91 0.77 11.26
C LEU A 81 2.76 1.74 10.96
N LEU A 82 3.07 2.98 10.56
CA LEU A 82 2.07 4.00 10.29
C LEU A 82 2.01 4.30 8.79
N ALA A 83 0.80 4.37 8.27
CA ALA A 83 0.53 4.85 6.92
C ALA A 83 0.55 6.37 6.86
N THR A 84 1.10 6.92 5.79
CA THR A 84 0.93 8.32 5.41
C THR A 84 -0.47 8.50 4.82
N ASN A 85 -1.26 9.42 5.38
CA ASN A 85 -2.62 9.69 4.92
C ASN A 85 -2.63 10.93 4.03
N TYR A 86 -3.35 10.86 2.91
CA TYR A 86 -3.58 12.01 2.05
C TYR A 86 -4.88 11.85 1.26
N THR A 87 -5.36 12.96 0.69
CA THR A 87 -6.57 12.97 -0.13
C THR A 87 -6.22 13.27 -1.58
N GLU A 88 -6.87 12.59 -2.51
CA GLU A 88 -6.70 12.81 -3.94
C GLU A 88 -8.06 13.12 -4.57
N ARG A 89 -8.13 14.10 -5.46
CA ARG A 89 -9.36 14.40 -6.20
C ARG A 89 -9.25 13.81 -7.60
N ARG A 90 -10.15 12.89 -7.95
CA ARG A 90 -10.20 12.23 -9.26
C ARG A 90 -11.58 12.39 -9.86
N ASN A 91 -11.67 12.95 -11.06
CA ASN A 91 -12.94 13.10 -11.80
C ASN A 91 -14.07 13.75 -10.96
N GLY A 92 -13.73 14.69 -10.08
CA GLY A 92 -14.69 15.37 -9.20
C GLY A 92 -15.01 14.66 -7.89
N GLU A 93 -14.56 13.41 -7.70
CA GLU A 93 -14.71 12.64 -6.46
C GLU A 93 -13.45 12.73 -5.59
N THR A 94 -13.63 12.81 -4.28
CA THR A 94 -12.53 12.83 -3.31
C THR A 94 -12.25 11.42 -2.83
N TRP A 95 -10.99 11.01 -2.93
CA TRP A 95 -10.47 9.71 -2.51
C TRP A 95 -9.60 9.90 -1.27
N SER A 96 -9.87 9.12 -0.24
CA SER A 96 -8.98 8.97 0.91
C SER A 96 -7.93 7.94 0.57
N ARG A 97 -6.65 8.24 0.81
CA ARG A 97 -5.52 7.37 0.50
C ARG A 97 -4.62 7.16 1.72
N GLN A 98 -4.10 5.95 1.85
CA GLN A 98 -3.12 5.54 2.83
C GLN A 98 -1.93 4.90 2.11
N ARG A 99 -0.74 5.48 2.27
CA ARG A 99 0.51 4.97 1.70
C ARG A 99 1.40 4.39 2.79
N TRP A 100 1.89 3.20 2.52
CA TRP A 100 2.88 2.49 3.33
C TRP A 100 4.19 2.43 2.60
N GLU A 101 5.28 2.54 3.36
CA GLU A 101 6.64 2.52 2.85
C GLU A 101 7.43 1.49 3.66
N LEU A 102 7.82 0.40 3.02
CA LEU A 102 8.52 -0.70 3.66
C LEU A 102 9.90 -0.83 3.05
N THR A 103 10.94 -0.65 3.87
CA THR A 103 12.32 -0.81 3.41
C THR A 103 12.66 -2.28 3.27
N LEU A 104 13.13 -2.68 2.10
CA LEU A 104 13.50 -4.02 1.72
C LEU A 104 15.01 -4.12 1.46
N TYR A 105 15.61 -5.25 1.84
CA TYR A 105 17.00 -5.60 1.53
C TYR A 105 17.07 -7.05 1.02
N PRO A 106 17.21 -7.28 -0.29
CA PRO A 106 17.44 -8.60 -0.84
C PRO A 106 18.74 -9.21 -0.29
N GLN A 107 18.72 -10.48 0.10
CA GLN A 107 19.86 -11.20 0.67
C GLN A 107 20.53 -12.14 -0.33
N ALA A 108 19.82 -12.52 -1.39
CA ALA A 108 20.34 -13.34 -2.47
C ALA A 108 19.85 -12.82 -3.82
N SER A 109 20.61 -13.11 -4.88
CA SER A 109 20.16 -12.90 -6.26
C SER A 109 19.08 -13.92 -6.62
N GLY A 110 18.07 -13.48 -7.35
CA GLY A 110 17.04 -14.34 -7.88
C GLY A 110 16.05 -13.52 -8.71
N GLU A 111 15.25 -14.21 -9.50
CA GLU A 111 14.13 -13.61 -10.23
C GLU A 111 12.84 -13.99 -9.50
N TYR A 112 12.00 -13.02 -9.23
CA TYR A 112 10.63 -13.26 -8.80
C TYR A 112 9.75 -13.23 -10.05
N THR A 113 9.06 -14.34 -10.33
CA THR A 113 8.11 -14.49 -11.45
C THR A 113 6.69 -14.65 -10.93
#